data_AF-A0A3L7S4T8-F1
#
_entry.id   AF-A0A3L7S4T8-F1
#
_cell.length_a   1.000
_cell.length_b   1.000
_cell.length_c   1.000
_cell.angle_alpha   90.00
_cell.angle_beta   90.00
_cell.angle_gamma   90.00
#
_symmetry.space_group_name_H-M   'P 1'
#
loop_
_entity.id
_entity.type
_entity.pdbx_description
1 polymer ?
#
loop_
_entity_poly.entity_id
_entity_poly.type
_entity_poly.pdbx_seq_one_letter_code
_entity_poly.pdbx_strand_id
1 'polypeptide(L)'
;ELQCALRELAEETGITEQDIDVDPDFRFENRYFVNEKRYGGEGSIEKVLYVFLAWLKHPVKIRLTEHHGFRWFPWNPPHEIQELTIDGLLQSLEGHLAKMHASASPTDEVSTKLD
;
A
#
# COMPACT_ATOMS: atom_id res chain seq x y z
N GLU A 1 -13.94 -1.77 3.43
CA GLU A 1 -12.74 -1.90 2.59
C GLU A 1 -11.55 -2.45 3.39
N LEU A 2 -11.10 -1.79 4.48
CA LEU A 2 -9.93 -2.24 5.25
C LEU A 2 -10.04 -3.69 5.77
N GLN A 3 -11.20 -4.07 6.32
CA GLN A 3 -11.43 -5.44 6.78
C GLN A 3 -11.34 -6.48 5.64
N CYS A 4 -11.71 -6.08 4.42
CA CYS A 4 -11.53 -6.93 3.24
C CYS A 4 -10.04 -7.06 2.91
N ALA A 5 -9.30 -5.96 2.89
CA ALA A 5 -7.85 -5.99 2.64
C ALA A 5 -7.09 -6.84 3.67
N LEU A 6 -7.45 -6.76 4.96
CA LEU A 6 -6.87 -7.57 6.03
C LEU A 6 -7.16 -9.07 5.84
N ARG A 7 -8.40 -9.41 5.46
CA ARG A 7 -8.78 -10.79 5.16
C ARG A 7 -7.99 -11.35 3.96
N GLU A 8 -7.95 -10.64 2.84
CA GLU A 8 -7.23 -11.08 1.64
C GLU A 8 -5.72 -11.22 1.92
N LEU A 9 -5.12 -10.26 2.63
CA LEU A 9 -3.72 -10.33 3.04
C LEU A 9 -3.43 -11.62 3.81
N ALA A 10 -4.29 -11.99 4.76
CA ALA A 10 -4.13 -13.21 5.54
C ALA A 10 -4.34 -14.47 4.69
N GLU A 11 -5.36 -14.52 3.83
CA GLU A 11 -5.67 -15.67 2.97
C GLU A 11 -4.59 -15.93 1.91
N GLU A 12 -4.03 -14.87 1.34
CA GLU A 12 -3.08 -14.96 0.22
C GLU A 12 -1.62 -15.04 0.65
N THR A 13 -1.27 -14.52 1.83
CA THR A 13 0.14 -14.42 2.28
C THR A 13 0.41 -15.01 3.66
N GLY A 14 -0.63 -15.21 4.47
CA GLY A 14 -0.52 -15.61 5.87
C GLY A 14 -0.13 -14.49 6.83
N ILE A 15 0.00 -13.24 6.37
CA ILE A 15 0.25 -12.07 7.21
C ILE A 15 -1.07 -11.63 7.85
N THR A 16 -1.13 -11.57 9.18
CA THR A 16 -2.35 -11.17 9.89
C THR A 16 -2.29 -9.72 10.36
N GLU A 17 -3.43 -9.19 10.80
CA GLU A 17 -3.52 -7.86 11.42
C GLU A 17 -2.60 -7.70 12.64
N GLN A 18 -2.27 -8.80 13.35
CA GLN A 18 -1.35 -8.74 14.49
C GLN A 18 0.11 -8.54 14.07
N ASP A 19 0.45 -8.86 12.82
CA ASP A 19 1.81 -8.79 12.28
C ASP A 19 2.16 -7.41 11.72
N ILE A 20 1.16 -6.52 11.56
CA ILE A 20 1.29 -5.23 10.89
C ILE A 20 0.73 -4.06 11.69
N ASP A 21 1.28 -2.88 11.47
CA ASP A 21 0.68 -1.61 11.88
C ASP A 21 0.22 -0.88 10.61
N VAL A 22 -1.09 -0.72 10.44
CA VAL A 22 -1.70 -0.01 9.29
C VAL A 22 -1.55 1.48 9.47
N ASP A 23 -1.11 2.18 8.43
CA ASP A 23 -1.09 3.65 8.40
C ASP A 23 -2.54 4.16 8.27
N PRO A 24 -3.06 4.91 9.26
CA PRO A 24 -4.46 5.36 9.26
C PRO A 24 -4.74 6.46 8.25
N ASP A 25 -3.69 7.14 7.77
CA ASP A 25 -3.78 8.33 6.93
C ASP A 25 -3.54 8.01 5.45
N PHE A 26 -3.07 6.80 5.13
CA PHE A 26 -2.88 6.36 3.74
C PHE A 26 -4.00 5.44 3.23
N ARG A 27 -4.71 5.91 2.20
CA ARG A 27 -5.59 5.09 1.37
C ARG A 27 -5.49 5.53 -0.08
N PHE A 28 -5.15 4.60 -0.96
CA PHE A 28 -5.18 4.80 -2.40
C PHE A 28 -6.45 4.20 -3.00
N GLU A 29 -7.08 4.92 -3.92
CA GLU A 29 -8.25 4.47 -4.68
C GLU A 29 -7.91 4.48 -6.17
N ASN A 30 -8.15 3.36 -6.84
CA ASN A 30 -8.04 3.25 -8.30
C ASN A 30 -9.36 2.80 -8.90
N ARG A 31 -9.77 3.41 -10.01
CA ARG A 31 -10.99 3.08 -10.76
C ARG A 31 -10.63 2.74 -12.20
N TYR A 32 -11.04 1.58 -12.67
CA TYR A 32 -10.79 1.14 -14.03
C TYR A 32 -11.92 0.29 -14.57
N PHE A 33 -12.11 0.31 -15.88
CA PHE A 33 -13.13 -0.48 -16.56
C PHE A 33 -12.54 -1.79 -17.08
N VAL A 34 -13.27 -2.89 -16.93
CA VAL A 34 -12.92 -4.18 -17.54
C VAL A 34 -14.01 -4.66 -18.49
N ASN A 35 -13.61 -5.25 -19.60
CA ASN A 35 -14.56 -5.80 -20.58
C ASN A 35 -15.18 -7.11 -20.09
N GLU A 36 -16.51 -7.22 -20.22
CA GLU A 36 -17.30 -8.38 -19.77
C GLU A 36 -17.20 -9.63 -20.64
N LYS A 37 -16.37 -9.66 -21.70
CA LYS A 37 -16.26 -10.83 -22.59
C LYS A 37 -15.99 -12.14 -21.83
N ARG A 38 -15.37 -12.07 -20.64
CA ARG A 38 -15.12 -13.18 -19.70
C ARG A 38 -16.36 -13.68 -18.94
N TYR A 39 -17.41 -12.87 -18.79
CA TYR A 39 -18.59 -13.11 -17.95
C TYR A 39 -19.90 -13.24 -18.73
N GLY A 40 -19.85 -13.34 -20.06
CA GLY A 40 -21.02 -13.64 -20.91
C GLY A 40 -21.95 -12.45 -21.20
N GLY A 41 -21.55 -11.22 -20.88
CA GLY A 41 -22.33 -10.00 -21.13
C GLY A 41 -21.74 -9.09 -22.22
N GLU A 42 -22.58 -8.18 -22.71
CA GLU A 42 -22.20 -7.03 -23.54
C GLU A 42 -21.99 -5.81 -22.63
N GLY A 43 -20.75 -5.37 -22.40
CA GLY A 43 -20.48 -4.15 -21.63
C GLY A 43 -19.11 -4.07 -20.97
N SER A 44 -18.90 -2.98 -20.23
CA SER A 44 -17.74 -2.74 -19.36
C SER A 44 -18.19 -2.58 -17.91
N ILE A 45 -17.58 -3.32 -16.99
CA ILE A 45 -17.80 -3.19 -15.55
C ILE A 45 -16.76 -2.23 -14.98
N GLU A 46 -17.21 -1.25 -14.18
CA GLU A 46 -16.30 -0.46 -13.36
C GLU A 46 -15.81 -1.30 -12.16
N LYS A 47 -14.49 -1.34 -11.99
CA LYS A 47 -13.84 -1.89 -10.80
C LYS A 47 -13.23 -0.77 -10.00
N VAL A 48 -13.43 -0.84 -8.68
CA VAL A 48 -12.83 0.05 -7.69
C VAL A 48 -11.88 -0.77 -6.81
N LEU A 49 -10.63 -0.34 -6.72
CA LEU A 49 -9.60 -0.95 -5.88
C LEU A 49 -9.19 0.05 -4.78
N TYR A 50 -9.15 -0.43 -3.55
CA TYR A 50 -8.62 0.29 -2.40
C TYR A 50 -7.34 -0.38 -1.90
N VAL A 51 -6.25 0.38 -1.79
CA VAL A 51 -4.96 -0.10 -1.27
C VAL A 51 -4.59 0.70 -0.02
N PHE A 52 -4.08 0.00 0.98
CA PHE A 52 -3.66 0.57 2.26
C PHE A 52 -2.16 0.33 2.46
N LEU A 53 -1.52 1.19 3.27
CA LEU A 53 -0.13 1.05 3.67
C LEU A 53 -0.08 0.40 5.05
N ALA A 54 0.83 -0.54 5.24
CA ALA A 54 1.11 -1.11 6.55
C ALA A 54 2.58 -1.46 6.70
N TRP A 55 3.07 -1.42 7.94
CA TRP A 55 4.43 -1.79 8.32
C TRP A 55 4.44 -3.14 8.99
N LEU A 56 5.32 -4.05 8.56
CA LEU A 56 5.57 -5.29 9.29
C LEU A 56 6.25 -4.99 10.63
N LYS A 57 5.65 -5.47 11.70
CA LYS A 57 6.15 -5.32 13.08
C LYS A 57 7.32 -6.25 13.35
N HIS A 58 7.35 -7.38 12.65
CA HIS A 58 8.37 -8.40 12.75
C HIS A 58 8.43 -9.24 11.46
N PRO A 59 9.52 -9.97 11.22
CA PRO A 59 9.58 -10.91 10.12
C PRO A 59 8.50 -11.98 10.25
N VAL A 60 7.89 -12.33 9.12
CA VAL A 60 6.81 -13.32 9.01
C VAL A 60 7.15 -14.33 7.93
N LYS A 61 6.73 -15.59 8.14
CA LYS A 61 6.87 -16.62 7.11
C LYS A 61 5.69 -16.50 6.14
N ILE A 62 5.94 -15.90 4.99
CA ILE A 62 4.95 -15.78 3.92
C ILE A 62 4.60 -17.17 3.36
N ARG A 63 3.30 -17.43 3.23
CA ARG A 63 2.73 -18.64 2.64
C ARG A 63 1.74 -18.22 1.57
N LEU A 64 2.12 -18.44 0.32
CA LEU A 64 1.31 -18.05 -0.83
C LEU A 64 0.29 -19.13 -1.17
N THR A 65 -0.96 -18.72 -1.40
CA THR A 65 -2.05 -19.60 -1.87
C THR A 65 -2.41 -19.35 -3.33
N GLU A 66 -2.34 -18.09 -3.80
CA GLU A 66 -2.64 -17.71 -5.19
C GLU A 66 -1.38 -17.47 -6.04
N HIS A 67 -0.34 -16.85 -5.47
CA HIS A 67 0.81 -16.40 -6.24
C HIS A 67 1.97 -17.40 -6.25
N HIS A 68 2.75 -17.40 -7.33
CA HIS A 68 3.92 -18.28 -7.49
C HIS A 68 5.14 -17.84 -6.69
N GLY A 69 5.21 -16.60 -6.23
CA GLY A 69 6.35 -16.07 -5.50
C GLY A 69 6.16 -14.64 -5.02
N PHE A 70 7.08 -14.19 -4.18
CA PHE A 70 7.16 -12.82 -3.69
C PHE A 70 8.62 -12.39 -3.56
N ARG A 71 8.86 -11.08 -3.50
CA ARG A 71 10.16 -10.49 -3.21
C ARG A 71 9.97 -9.14 -2.54
N TRP A 72 10.82 -8.85 -1.54
CA TRP A 72 10.99 -7.50 -1.01
C TRP A 72 11.96 -6.71 -1.89
N PHE A 73 11.58 -5.49 -2.25
CA PHE A 73 12.43 -4.59 -3.03
C PHE A 73 12.87 -3.41 -2.16
N PRO A 74 14.11 -2.90 -2.34
CA PRO A 74 14.47 -1.60 -1.80
C PRO A 74 13.51 -0.52 -2.32
N TRP A 75 13.09 0.38 -1.44
CA TRP A 75 12.31 1.54 -1.84
C TRP A 75 13.19 2.52 -2.63
N ASN A 76 12.91 2.70 -3.92
CA ASN A 76 13.73 3.52 -4.82
C ASN A 76 12.88 4.14 -5.93
N PRO A 77 12.07 5.18 -5.63
CA PRO A 77 11.29 5.88 -6.64
C PRO A 77 12.19 6.65 -7.64
N PRO A 78 11.71 6.94 -8.87
CA PRO A 78 10.39 6.56 -9.40
C PRO A 78 10.33 5.06 -9.72
N HIS A 79 9.16 4.47 -9.54
CA HIS A 79 8.90 3.08 -9.89
C HIS A 79 8.12 3.02 -11.21
N GLU A 80 8.61 2.24 -12.17
CA GLU A 80 7.95 1.95 -13.45
C GLU A 80 7.74 0.42 -13.52
N ILE A 81 6.57 -0.04 -13.09
CA ILE A 81 6.25 -1.47 -12.98
C ILE A 81 5.02 -1.79 -13.83
N GLN A 82 3.93 -1.05 -13.64
CA GLN A 82 2.67 -1.27 -14.35
C GLN A 82 1.79 -0.02 -14.29
N GLU A 83 1.51 0.54 -15.47
CA GLU A 83 0.91 1.87 -15.61
C GLU A 83 -0.50 2.02 -15.01
N LEU A 84 -1.34 0.98 -15.08
CA LEU A 84 -2.76 1.14 -14.74
C LEU A 84 -3.05 1.21 -13.23
N THR A 85 -2.24 0.57 -12.40
CA THR A 85 -2.50 0.45 -10.96
C THR A 85 -1.26 0.70 -10.12
N ILE A 86 -0.14 0.05 -10.45
CA ILE A 86 1.02 0.02 -9.56
C ILE A 86 1.76 1.36 -9.57
N ASP A 87 1.95 1.97 -10.73
CA ASP A 87 2.74 3.19 -10.84
C ASP A 87 2.05 4.37 -10.13
N GLY A 88 0.73 4.52 -10.33
CA GLY A 88 -0.08 5.52 -9.64
C GLY A 88 -0.13 5.31 -8.12
N LEU A 89 -0.22 4.06 -7.66
CA LEU A 89 -0.14 3.71 -6.24
C LEU A 89 1.19 4.14 -5.63
N LEU A 90 2.31 3.78 -6.29
CA LEU A 90 3.65 4.03 -5.76
C LEU A 90 3.99 5.53 -5.77
N GLN A 91 3.53 6.28 -6.78
CA GLN A 91 3.63 7.73 -6.80
C GLN A 91 2.84 8.38 -5.65
N SER A 92 1.61 7.93 -5.40
CA SER A 92 0.81 8.43 -4.27
C SER A 92 1.47 8.11 -2.93
N LEU A 93 2.06 6.92 -2.81
CA LEU A 93 2.75 6.49 -1.60
C LEU A 93 4.02 7.31 -1.35
N GLU A 94 4.82 7.59 -2.39
CA GLU A 94 5.98 8.47 -2.30
C GLU A 94 5.62 9.85 -1.74
N GLY A 95 4.55 10.46 -2.27
CA GLY A 95 4.06 11.75 -1.78
C GLY A 95 3.57 11.71 -0.33
N HIS A 96 2.99 10.60 0.13
CA HIS A 96 2.60 10.41 1.53
C HIS A 96 3.81 10.30 2.45
N LEU A 97 4.77 9.44 2.11
CA LEU A 97 6.00 9.23 2.89
C LEU A 97 6.81 10.52 3.02
N ALA A 98 6.90 11.33 1.96
CA ALA A 98 7.56 12.64 1.99
C ALA A 98 6.91 13.59 3.02
N LYS A 99 5.57 13.60 3.11
CA LYS A 99 4.84 14.40 4.10
C LYS A 99 5.07 13.89 5.52
N MET A 100 5.04 12.57 5.73
CA MET A 100 5.34 11.96 7.03
C MET A 100 6.73 12.37 7.51
N HIS A 101 7.75 12.30 6.63
CA HIS A 101 9.11 12.72 6.95
C HIS A 101 9.21 14.20 7.31
N ALA A 102 8.53 15.08 6.56
CA ALA A 102 8.49 16.51 6.85
C ALA A 102 7.82 16.81 8.20
N SER A 103 6.76 16.06 8.56
CA SER A 103 6.07 16.21 9.84
C SER A 103 6.85 15.63 11.04
N ALA A 104 7.77 14.69 10.79
CA ALA A 104 8.59 14.05 11.81
C ALA A 104 9.89 14.83 12.14
N SER A 105 10.15 15.96 11.47
CA SER A 105 11.30 16.82 11.77
C SER A 105 10.87 17.99 12.67
N PRO A 106 11.25 18.01 13.97
CA PRO A 106 11.03 19.16 14.83
C PRO A 106 12.03 20.25 14.48
N THR A 107 11.56 21.49 14.44
CA THR A 107 12.38 22.70 14.49
C THR A 107 13.39 22.63 15.63
N ASP A 108 14.67 22.79 15.29
CA ASP A 108 15.74 23.18 16.21
C ASP A 108 15.37 24.52 16.86
N GLU A 109 14.90 24.52 18.09
CA GLU A 109 15.11 25.64 19.02
C GLU A 109 15.86 25.12 20.24
N VAL A 110 17.18 25.06 20.08
CA VAL A 110 18.12 24.94 21.18
C VAL A 110 18.00 26.20 22.04
N SER A 111 17.46 25.98 23.24
CA SER A 111 17.64 26.81 24.42
C SER A 111 19.08 27.33 24.51
N THR A 112 19.27 28.64 24.43
CA THR A 112 20.50 29.27 24.92
C THR A 112 20.17 30.42 25.86
N LYS A 113 20.72 30.26 27.08
CA LYS A 113 21.10 31.25 28.10
C LYS A 113 20.14 31.48 29.26
N LEU A 114 20.34 30.67 30.30
CA LEU A 114 20.53 31.15 31.66
C LEU A 114 22.05 31.24 31.90
N ASP A 115 22.51 32.47 32.16
CA ASP A 115 23.57 32.91 33.09
C ASP A 115 24.06 34.31 32.68
#